data_AF-A0A916SP00-F1
#
_entry.id   AF-A0A916SP00-F1
#
_cell.length_a   1.000
_cell.length_b   1.000
_cell.length_c   1.000
_cell.angle_alpha   90.00
_cell.angle_beta   90.00
_cell.angle_gamma   90.00
#
_symmetry.space_group_name_H-M   'P 1'
#
loop_
_entity.id
_entity.type
_entity.pdbx_description
1 polymer ?
#
loop_
_entity_poly.entity_id
_entity_poly.type
_entity_poly.pdbx_seq_one_letter_code
_entity_poly.pdbx_strand_id
1 'polypeptide(L)'
;MLDVFAIALVIVGTALGFISARQITRANTKAKIPWAGRIPNQPKTAPLWRGVGGALAIWGSLSLYSTLGAFVILLVFATTASPLLVFVAHNRRVAAAG
;
A
#
# COMPACT_ATOMS: atom_id res chain seq x y z
N MET A 1 -8.35 -9.26 -23.06
CA MET A 1 -9.32 -8.45 -22.28
C MET A 1 -9.19 -8.66 -20.78
N LEU A 2 -9.06 -9.91 -20.30
CA LEU A 2 -8.82 -10.20 -18.87
C LEU A 2 -7.57 -9.52 -18.30
N ASP A 3 -6.49 -9.40 -19.07
CA ASP A 3 -5.25 -8.75 -18.61
C ASP A 3 -5.44 -7.27 -18.29
N VAL A 4 -6.23 -6.53 -19.10
CA VAL A 4 -6.47 -5.10 -18.89
C VAL A 4 -7.24 -4.86 -17.59
N PHE A 5 -8.24 -5.70 -17.33
CA PHE A 5 -8.98 -5.66 -16.08
C PHE A 5 -8.10 -6.02 -14.88
N ALA A 6 -7.25 -7.03 -15.01
CA ALA A 6 -6.31 -7.42 -13.97
C ALA A 6 -5.28 -6.31 -13.66
N ILE A 7 -4.74 -5.66 -14.69
CA ILE A 7 -3.87 -4.48 -14.53
C ILE A 7 -4.61 -3.34 -13.82
N ALA A 8 -5.86 -3.06 -14.20
CA ALA A 8 -6.66 -2.04 -13.54
C ALA A 8 -6.88 -2.35 -12.05
N LEU A 9 -7.16 -3.61 -11.70
CA LEU A 9 -7.27 -4.05 -10.30
C LEU A 9 -5.96 -3.82 -9.52
N VAL A 10 -4.82 -4.15 -10.12
CA VAL A 10 -3.51 -3.91 -9.52
C VAL A 10 -3.28 -2.41 -9.26
N ILE A 11 -3.56 -1.57 -10.24
CA ILE A 11 -3.39 -0.11 -10.13
C ILE A 11 -4.30 0.46 -9.05
N VAL A 12 -5.60 0.12 -9.08
CA VAL A 12 -6.58 0.60 -8.10
C VAL A 12 -6.23 0.12 -6.70
N GLY A 13 -5.89 -1.16 -6.55
CA GLY A 13 -5.49 -1.74 -5.26
C GLY A 13 -4.27 -1.05 -4.66
N THR A 14 -3.26 -0.81 -5.50
CA THR A 14 -2.03 -0.09 -5.11
C THR A 14 -2.36 1.36 -4.72
N ALA A 15 -3.16 2.06 -5.51
CA ALA A 15 -3.56 3.44 -5.24
C ALA A 15 -4.30 3.57 -3.89
N LEU A 16 -5.19 2.64 -3.56
CA LEU A 16 -5.86 2.59 -2.25
C LEU A 16 -4.87 2.39 -1.09
N GLY A 17 -3.84 1.56 -1.30
CA GLY A 17 -2.73 1.42 -0.35
C GLY A 17 -2.00 2.75 -0.09
N PHE A 18 -1.69 3.50 -1.15
CA PHE A 18 -1.10 4.84 -1.05
C PHE A 18 -2.01 5.85 -0.36
N ILE A 19 -3.32 5.83 -0.65
CA ILE A 19 -4.31 6.71 -0.01
C ILE A 19 -4.36 6.43 1.49
N SER A 20 -4.43 5.15 1.88
CA SER A 20 -4.37 4.72 3.29
C SER A 20 -3.10 5.22 3.97
N ALA A 21 -1.94 5.00 3.34
CA ALA A 21 -0.65 5.44 3.88
C ALA A 21 -0.60 6.96 4.06
N ARG A 22 -1.09 7.72 3.07
CA ARG A 22 -1.15 9.19 3.11
C ARG A 22 -2.10 9.71 4.19
N GLN A 23 -3.24 9.05 4.41
CA GLN A 23 -4.17 9.40 5.49
C GLN A 23 -3.50 9.21 6.85
N ILE A 24 -2.78 8.09 7.04
CA ILE A 24 -2.05 7.81 8.28
C ILE A 24 -0.94 8.84 8.50
N THR A 25 -0.11 9.15 7.50
CA THR A 25 0.97 10.15 7.66
C THR A 25 0.42 11.54 7.94
N ARG A 26 -0.70 11.92 7.32
CA ARG A 26 -1.37 13.20 7.58
C ARG A 26 -1.96 13.30 8.99
N ALA A 27 -2.44 12.19 9.54
CA ALA A 27 -2.93 12.15 10.92
C ALA A 27 -1.79 12.17 11.97
N ASN A 28 -0.55 11.91 11.56
CA ASN A 28 0.63 11.79 12.43
C ASN A 28 1.79 12.68 11.94
N THR A 29 1.53 13.95 11.62
CA THR A 29 2.54 14.87 11.06
C THR A 29 3.76 15.10 11.94
N LYS A 30 3.60 15.02 13.27
CA LYS A 30 4.66 15.29 14.26
C LYS A 30 5.22 14.02 14.93
N ALA A 31 4.71 12.84 14.57
CA ALA A 31 5.07 11.58 15.22
C ALA A 31 5.56 10.56 14.19
N LYS A 32 6.57 9.76 14.60
CA LYS A 32 7.03 8.62 13.79
C LYS A 32 5.95 7.54 13.79
N ILE A 33 5.71 6.95 12.62
CA ILE A 33 4.84 5.80 12.47
C ILE A 33 5.66 4.56 12.86
N PRO A 34 5.22 3.78 13.86
CA PRO A 34 5.96 2.59 14.27
C PRO A 34 5.85 1.49 13.21
N TRP A 35 6.94 0.74 13.00
CA TRP A 35 6.98 -0.40 12.07
C TRP A 35 6.18 -1.60 12.58
N ALA A 36 6.04 -1.71 13.90
CA ALA A 36 5.29 -2.75 14.58
C ALA A 36 4.46 -2.13 15.70
N GLY A 37 3.28 -2.69 15.97
CA GLY A 37 2.38 -2.21 17.02
C GLY A 37 1.37 -1.17 16.55
N ARG A 38 0.78 -0.47 17.51
CA ARG A 38 -0.37 0.41 17.28
C ARG A 38 0.08 1.78 16.77
N ILE A 39 -0.56 2.24 15.69
CA ILE A 39 -0.36 3.59 15.16
C ILE A 39 -1.08 4.59 16.09
N PRO A 40 -0.43 5.70 16.52
CA PRO A 40 -1.00 6.64 17.49
C PRO A 40 -2.36 7.23 17.06
N ASN A 41 -2.41 7.86 15.88
CA ASN A 41 -3.63 8.38 15.29
C ASN A 41 -3.96 7.63 14.00
N GLN A 42 -4.79 6.59 14.08
CA GLN A 42 -5.23 5.84 12.90
C GLN A 42 -6.66 6.23 12.51
N PRO A 43 -6.87 6.86 11.33
CA PRO A 43 -8.21 7.11 10.81
C PRO A 43 -8.97 5.79 10.64
N LYS A 44 -10.26 5.75 11.02
CA LYS A 44 -11.10 4.54 10.96
C LYS A 44 -11.19 3.93 9.55
N THR A 45 -11.06 4.76 8.52
CA THR A 45 -11.13 4.36 7.11
C THR A 45 -9.79 3.83 6.57
N ALA A 46 -8.66 4.14 7.19
CA ALA A 46 -7.35 3.73 6.69
C ALA A 46 -7.14 2.20 6.69
N PRO A 47 -7.55 1.42 7.72
CA PRO A 47 -7.53 -0.04 7.67
C PRO A 47 -8.36 -0.60 6.51
N LEU A 48 -9.55 -0.02 6.27
CA LEU A 48 -10.44 -0.46 5.20
C LEU A 48 -9.78 -0.29 3.83
N TRP A 49 -9.23 0.92 3.56
CA TRP A 49 -8.53 1.20 2.30
C TRP A 49 -7.31 0.30 2.10
N ARG A 50 -6.56 0.00 3.17
CA ARG A 50 -5.43 -0.92 3.11
C ARG A 50 -5.88 -2.36 2.82
N GLY A 51 -6.93 -2.83 3.50
CA GLY A 51 -7.44 -4.19 3.33
C GLY A 51 -8.02 -4.42 1.94
N VAL A 52 -8.94 -3.55 1.53
CA VAL A 52 -9.56 -3.60 0.19
C VAL A 52 -8.49 -3.40 -0.90
N GLY A 53 -7.60 -2.42 -0.73
CA GLY A 53 -6.52 -2.18 -1.67
C GLY A 53 -5.57 -3.37 -1.82
N GLY A 54 -5.16 -3.98 -0.70
CA GLY A 54 -4.32 -5.17 -0.69
C GLY A 54 -4.99 -6.37 -1.36
N ALA A 55 -6.27 -6.61 -1.06
CA ALA A 55 -7.02 -7.71 -1.69
C ALA A 55 -7.14 -7.52 -3.21
N LEU A 56 -7.46 -6.31 -3.68
CA LEU A 56 -7.54 -5.99 -5.11
C LEU A 56 -6.18 -6.13 -5.81
N ALA A 57 -5.11 -5.66 -5.18
CA ALA A 57 -3.76 -5.75 -5.75
C ALA A 57 -3.30 -7.21 -5.86
N ILE A 58 -3.54 -8.03 -4.82
CA ILE A 58 -3.19 -9.46 -4.83
C ILE A 58 -4.01 -10.19 -5.88
N TRP A 59 -5.33 -9.99 -5.90
CA TRP A 59 -6.21 -10.66 -6.87
C TRP A 59 -5.83 -10.26 -8.31
N GLY A 60 -5.70 -8.96 -8.60
CA GLY A 60 -5.28 -8.50 -9.91
C GLY A 60 -3.91 -9.07 -10.33
N SER A 61 -2.96 -9.18 -9.40
CA SER A 61 -1.65 -9.78 -9.68
C SER A 61 -1.76 -11.27 -10.00
N LEU A 62 -2.53 -12.03 -9.22
CA LEU A 62 -2.75 -13.47 -9.44
C LEU A 62 -3.50 -13.74 -10.75
N SER A 63 -4.42 -12.86 -11.16
CA SER A 63 -5.08 -12.96 -12.46
C SER A 63 -4.14 -12.80 -13.64
N LEU A 64 -2.94 -12.22 -13.44
CA LEU A 64 -1.89 -12.13 -14.46
C LEU A 64 -0.94 -13.34 -14.47
N TYR A 65 -1.21 -14.40 -13.69
CA TYR A 65 -0.31 -15.57 -13.61
C TYR A 65 -0.15 -16.30 -14.95
N SER A 66 -1.18 -16.37 -15.78
CA SER A 66 -1.06 -16.94 -17.13
C SER A 66 -0.07 -16.18 -18.02
N THR A 67 0.14 -14.90 -17.75
CA THR A 67 0.93 -13.99 -18.57
C THR A 67 2.34 -13.79 -18.00
N LEU A 68 2.46 -13.71 -16.67
CA LEU A 68 3.72 -13.42 -15.96
C LEU A 68 4.33 -14.67 -15.31
N GLY A 69 3.60 -15.79 -15.22
CA GLY A 69 4.04 -17.00 -14.52
C GLY A 69 4.47 -16.72 -13.09
N ALA A 70 5.59 -17.31 -12.67
CA ALA A 70 6.13 -17.13 -11.31
C ALA A 70 6.51 -15.68 -10.98
N PHE A 71 6.73 -14.81 -11.99
CA PHE A 71 7.06 -13.40 -11.75
C PHE A 71 5.92 -12.58 -11.12
N VAL A 72 4.70 -13.12 -11.08
CA VAL A 72 3.58 -12.53 -10.31
C VAL A 72 3.96 -12.28 -8.85
N ILE A 73 4.81 -13.13 -8.26
CA ILE A 73 5.20 -12.95 -6.86
C ILE A 73 5.95 -11.62 -6.64
N LEU A 74 6.78 -11.20 -7.60
CA LEU A 74 7.47 -9.92 -7.56
C LEU A 74 6.47 -8.76 -7.68
N LEU A 75 5.42 -8.92 -8.48
CA LEU A 75 4.36 -7.92 -8.61
C LEU A 75 3.56 -7.78 -7.31
N VAL A 76 3.24 -8.89 -6.64
CA VAL A 76 2.58 -8.87 -5.32
C VAL A 76 3.47 -8.18 -4.28
N PHE A 77 4.76 -8.49 -4.24
CA PHE A 77 5.70 -7.82 -3.35
C PHE A 77 5.82 -6.32 -3.66
N ALA A 78 5.95 -5.94 -4.93
CA ALA A 78 6.06 -4.54 -5.33
C ALA A 78 4.80 -3.73 -4.97
N THR A 79 3.61 -4.29 -5.23
CA THR A 79 2.33 -3.60 -4.97
C THR A 79 2.03 -3.49 -3.47
N THR A 80 2.39 -4.49 -2.67
CA THR A 80 2.18 -4.46 -1.21
C THR A 80 3.25 -3.69 -0.45
N ALA A 81 4.50 -3.69 -0.92
CA ALA A 81 5.60 -2.98 -0.27
C ALA A 81 5.65 -1.48 -0.64
N SER A 82 5.21 -1.11 -1.85
CA SER A 82 5.32 0.29 -2.32
C SER A 82 4.64 1.34 -1.41
N PRO A 83 3.48 1.09 -0.75
CA PRO A 83 2.91 2.06 0.17
C PRO A 83 3.76 2.28 1.43
N LEU A 84 4.61 1.32 1.80
CA LEU A 84 5.53 1.47 2.94
C LEU A 84 6.60 2.53 2.68
N LEU A 85 6.93 2.81 1.42
CA LEU A 85 7.85 3.89 1.06
C LEU A 85 7.33 5.26 1.54
N VAL A 86 6.01 5.43 1.61
CA VAL A 86 5.39 6.64 2.17
C VAL A 86 5.72 6.80 3.65
N PHE A 87 5.75 5.69 4.41
CA PHE A 87 6.14 5.70 5.82
C PHE A 87 7.63 5.92 6.02
N VAL A 88 8.48 5.31 5.19
CA VAL A 88 9.93 5.60 5.19
C VAL A 88 10.16 7.09 4.98
N ALA A 89 9.57 7.65 3.92
CA ALA A 89 9.73 9.06 3.58
C ALA A 89 9.21 9.99 4.69
N HIS A 90 8.04 9.67 5.27
CA HIS A 90 7.48 10.41 6.39
C HIS A 90 8.38 10.37 7.63
N ASN A 91 8.80 9.17 8.06
CA ASN A 91 9.62 9.00 9.24
C ASN A 91 11.00 9.66 9.11
N ARG A 92 11.59 9.65 7.91
CA ARG A 92 12.84 10.39 7.62
C ARG A 92 12.65 11.90 7.76
N ARG A 93 11.52 12.43 7.26
CA ARG A 93 11.20 13.87 7.41
C ARG A 93 10.99 14.26 8.87
N VAL A 94 10.24 13.46 9.64
CA VAL A 94 10.02 13.71 11.07
C VAL A 94 11.34 13.62 11.86
N ALA A 95 12.21 12.66 11.51
CA ALA A 95 13.51 12.52 12.17
C ALA A 95 14.51 13.65 11.85
N ALA A 96 14.35 14.35 10.73
CA ALA A 96 15.19 15.49 10.37
C ALA A 96 14.68 16.83 10.93
N ALA A 97 13.43 16.87 11.40
CA ALA A 97 12.78 18.09 11.90
C ALA A 97 12.76 18.21 13.43
N GLY A 98 13.22 17.17 14.15
CA GLY A 98 13.40 17.16 15.60
C GLY A 98 14.82 16.77 15.95
#